data_AF-A0A7X3LAP0-F1
#
_entry.id   AF-A0A7X3LAP0-F1
#
_cell.length_a   1.000
_cell.length_b   1.000
_cell.length_c   1.000
_cell.angle_alpha   90.00
_cell.angle_beta   90.00
_cell.angle_gamma   90.00
#
_symmetry.space_group_name_H-M   'P 1'
#
loop_
_entity.id
_entity.type
_entity.pdbx_description
1 polymer ?
#
loop_
_entity_poly.entity_id
_entity_poly.type
_entity_poly.pdbx_seq_one_letter_code
_entity_poly.pdbx_strand_id
1 'polypeptide(L)'
;MSTTATPRIVIVGGGPAGRAALTALPGAVLIARPDATAWHAEPGRLWVEGGGRVWAEPFDALLVCADEPLLLAALGCAVRDGRVVADAEGRTGVPGVSAAGCVAGATTPETAERQAIAAARALAAGSTGPEPLVTPPAESAAPLRLDPVALAALLEQPAGSERDRTALAQHAILGAVVPARPVSLAALADLVATMPEAVPPQADAGVLA
;
A
#
# COMPACT_ATOMS: atom_id res chain seq x y z
N MET A 1 14.01 22.51 23.34
CA MET A 1 14.11 21.05 23.53
C MET A 1 13.00 20.42 22.71
N SER A 2 13.31 19.94 21.51
CA SER A 2 12.31 19.25 20.69
C SER A 2 12.10 17.86 21.28
N THR A 3 10.94 17.61 21.88
CA THR A 3 10.49 16.26 22.19
C THR A 3 10.37 15.51 20.86
N THR A 4 11.28 14.58 20.60
CA THR A 4 11.16 13.62 19.49
C THR A 4 9.85 12.88 19.66
N ALA A 5 8.86 13.22 18.83
CA ALA A 5 7.60 12.51 18.78
C ALA A 5 7.88 11.03 18.46
N THR A 6 7.21 10.12 19.16
CA THR A 6 7.29 8.69 18.88
C THR A 6 6.82 8.45 17.43
N PRO A 7 7.62 7.77 16.59
CA PRO A 7 7.22 7.53 15.20
C PRO A 7 5.94 6.70 15.14
N ARG A 8 5.01 7.12 14.28
CA ARG A 8 3.76 6.43 14.01
C ARG A 8 3.99 5.29 13.04
N ILE A 9 4.02 4.07 13.56
CA ILE A 9 4.22 2.85 12.76
C ILE A 9 2.87 2.22 12.45
N VAL A 10 2.64 1.89 11.18
CA VAL A 10 1.45 1.18 10.70
C VAL A 10 1.83 -0.19 10.16
N ILE A 11 1.07 -1.21 10.52
CA ILE A 11 1.19 -2.59 10.03
C ILE A 11 -0.06 -2.92 9.21
N VAL A 12 0.11 -3.42 7.99
CA VAL A 12 -1.01 -3.87 7.14
C VAL A 12 -1.03 -5.39 7.06
N GLY A 13 -2.13 -6.01 7.46
CA GLY A 13 -2.39 -7.45 7.39
C GLY A 13 -2.37 -8.14 8.75
N GLY A 14 -3.44 -8.88 9.10
CA GLY A 14 -3.60 -9.57 10.39
C GLY A 14 -3.18 -11.05 10.40
N GLY A 15 -2.46 -11.50 9.38
CA GLY A 15 -1.97 -12.88 9.29
C GLY A 15 -0.84 -13.21 10.29
N PRO A 16 -0.19 -14.38 10.17
CA PRO A 16 0.95 -14.76 11.01
C PRO A 16 2.05 -13.68 11.08
N ALA A 17 2.48 -13.17 9.91
CA ALA A 17 3.44 -12.08 9.81
C ALA A 17 3.01 -10.82 10.58
N GLY A 18 1.79 -10.32 10.35
CA GLY A 18 1.29 -9.11 11.02
C GLY A 18 1.19 -9.23 12.52
N ARG A 19 0.74 -10.37 13.03
CA ARG A 19 0.65 -10.64 14.49
C ARG A 19 2.04 -10.73 15.12
N ALA A 20 3.00 -11.35 14.44
CA ALA A 20 4.38 -11.40 14.90
C ALA A 20 5.03 -10.00 14.91
N ALA A 21 4.78 -9.19 13.88
CA ALA A 21 5.23 -7.80 13.83
C ALA A 21 4.63 -6.94 14.96
N LEU A 22 3.32 -7.06 15.21
CA LEU A 22 2.66 -6.31 16.28
C LEU A 22 3.22 -6.66 17.66
N THR A 23 3.60 -7.93 17.88
CA THR A 23 4.26 -8.37 19.11
C THR A 23 5.63 -7.70 19.28
N ALA A 24 6.37 -7.50 18.18
CA ALA A 24 7.67 -6.81 18.19
C ALA A 24 7.53 -5.27 18.26
N LEU A 25 6.37 -4.72 17.90
CA LEU A 25 6.07 -3.29 17.86
C LEU A 25 4.77 -2.99 18.63
N PRO A 26 4.75 -3.08 19.97
CA PRO A 26 3.53 -3.00 20.78
C PRO A 26 2.81 -1.64 20.81
N GLY A 27 3.21 -0.68 19.96
CA GLY A 27 2.53 0.61 19.75
C GLY A 27 2.13 0.87 18.30
N ALA A 28 2.33 -0.10 17.40
CA ALA A 28 1.97 0.05 16.00
C ALA A 28 0.45 -0.04 15.80
N VAL A 29 -0.06 0.69 14.82
CA VAL A 29 -1.45 0.61 14.37
C VAL A 29 -1.58 -0.59 13.43
N LEU A 30 -2.45 -1.55 13.75
CA LEU A 30 -2.73 -2.69 12.87
C LEU A 30 -3.97 -2.42 12.01
N ILE A 31 -3.79 -2.43 10.69
CA ILE A 31 -4.88 -2.41 9.70
C ILE A 31 -5.05 -3.82 9.15
N ALA A 32 -6.14 -4.49 9.50
CA ALA A 32 -6.36 -5.88 9.15
C ALA A 32 -7.83 -6.22 8.89
N ARG A 33 -8.05 -7.10 7.90
CA ARG A 33 -9.36 -7.68 7.62
C ARG A 33 -9.80 -8.61 8.76
N PRO A 34 -11.12 -8.76 9.01
CA PRO A 34 -12.22 -8.16 8.25
C PRO A 34 -12.54 -6.71 8.62
N ASP A 35 -11.97 -6.18 9.70
CA ASP A 35 -12.40 -4.89 10.28
C ASP A 35 -11.99 -3.68 9.43
N ALA A 36 -10.81 -3.75 8.80
CA ALA A 36 -10.29 -2.70 7.93
C ALA A 36 -9.40 -3.26 6.81
N THR A 37 -9.32 -2.55 5.69
CA THR A 37 -8.40 -2.85 4.61
C THR A 37 -7.71 -1.59 4.12
N ALA A 38 -6.42 -1.72 3.83
CA ALA A 38 -5.70 -0.69 3.08
C ALA A 38 -6.22 -0.70 1.64
N TRP A 39 -6.75 0.43 1.20
CA TRP A 39 -7.32 0.63 -0.13
C TRP A 39 -6.30 1.24 -1.10
N HIS A 40 -5.51 2.20 -0.62
CA HIS A 40 -4.50 2.92 -1.38
C HIS A 40 -3.41 3.46 -0.43
N ALA A 41 -2.24 3.82 -0.98
CA ALA A 41 -1.16 4.41 -0.22
C ALA A 41 -0.45 5.51 -1.00
N GLU A 42 -0.09 6.57 -0.29
CA GLU A 42 0.78 7.66 -0.72
C GLU A 42 1.91 7.80 0.31
N PRO A 43 3.04 8.44 -0.03
CA PRO A 43 4.10 8.69 0.94
C PRO A 43 3.56 9.36 2.22
N GLY A 44 3.70 8.68 3.36
CA GLY A 44 3.27 9.14 4.68
C GLY A 44 1.76 9.00 4.98
N ARG A 45 0.97 8.42 4.07
CA ARG A 45 -0.48 8.28 4.26
C ARG A 45 -1.02 6.98 3.66
N LEU A 46 -1.76 6.24 4.46
CA LEU A 46 -2.50 5.06 4.05
C LEU A 46 -3.99 5.40 3.99
N TRP A 47 -4.65 5.12 2.88
CA TRP A 47 -6.11 5.24 2.81
C TRP A 47 -6.74 3.92 3.22
N VAL A 48 -7.54 3.95 4.27
CA VAL A 48 -8.11 2.76 4.90
C VAL A 48 -9.62 2.79 4.75
N GLU A 49 -10.17 1.66 4.34
CA GLU A 49 -11.61 1.41 4.36
C GLU A 49 -11.95 0.46 5.52
N GLY A 50 -12.99 0.78 6.28
CA GLY A 50 -13.44 -0.04 7.40
C GLY A 50 -14.63 0.57 8.10
N GLY A 51 -15.52 -0.25 8.64
CA GLY A 51 -16.73 0.23 9.34
C GLY A 51 -17.64 1.12 8.49
N GLY A 52 -17.65 0.91 7.16
CA GLY A 52 -18.48 1.69 6.22
C GLY A 52 -17.95 3.09 5.89
N ARG A 53 -16.69 3.41 6.23
CA ARG A 53 -16.05 4.70 5.94
C ARG A 53 -14.66 4.54 5.32
N VAL A 54 -14.18 5.60 4.68
CA VAL A 54 -12.77 5.76 4.28
C VAL A 54 -12.12 6.84 5.13
N TRP A 55 -10.92 6.58 5.63
CA TRP A 55 -10.11 7.60 6.30
C TRP A 55 -8.64 7.54 5.88
N ALA A 56 -7.94 8.65 6.08
CA ALA A 56 -6.51 8.74 5.93
C ALA A 56 -5.82 8.40 7.25
N GLU A 57 -5.00 7.35 7.25
CA GLU A 57 -4.16 6.91 8.35
C GLU A 57 -2.71 7.39 8.10
N PRO A 58 -2.22 8.41 8.83
CA PRO A 58 -0.84 8.87 8.67
C PRO A 58 0.15 7.83 9.19
N PHE A 59 1.34 7.77 8.59
CA PHE A 59 2.43 6.93 9.07
C PHE A 59 3.80 7.60 8.87
N ASP A 60 4.72 7.37 9.80
CA ASP A 60 6.15 7.64 9.65
C ASP A 60 6.89 6.40 9.12
N ALA A 61 6.36 5.21 9.45
CA ALA A 61 6.83 3.94 8.93
C ALA A 61 5.68 2.99 8.65
N LEU A 62 5.81 2.20 7.59
CA LEU A 62 4.82 1.24 7.12
C LEU A 62 5.46 -0.15 6.99
N LEU A 63 4.83 -1.16 7.57
CA LEU A 63 5.15 -2.56 7.38
C LEU A 63 3.97 -3.29 6.74
N VAL A 64 4.13 -3.71 5.49
CA VAL A 64 3.10 -4.46 4.77
C VAL A 64 3.36 -5.96 4.91
N CYS A 65 2.48 -6.62 5.67
CA CYS A 65 2.45 -8.06 5.90
C CYS A 65 1.33 -8.79 5.12
N ALA A 66 0.45 -8.03 4.46
CA ALA A 66 -0.61 -8.54 3.62
C ALA A 66 -0.11 -8.80 2.18
N ASP A 67 -0.81 -9.68 1.46
CA ASP A 67 -0.56 -9.94 0.03
C ASP A 67 -1.06 -8.79 -0.85
N GLU A 68 -0.46 -7.61 -0.71
CA GLU A 68 -0.90 -6.38 -1.37
C GLU A 68 0.28 -5.71 -2.10
N PRO A 69 0.86 -6.35 -3.15
CA PRO A 69 1.98 -5.79 -3.89
C PRO A 69 1.63 -4.48 -4.60
N LEU A 70 0.34 -4.27 -4.95
CA LEU A 70 -0.13 -3.01 -5.55
C LEU A 70 -0.05 -1.84 -4.59
N LEU A 71 -0.27 -2.08 -3.29
CA LEU A 71 -0.13 -1.06 -2.25
C LEU A 71 1.32 -0.60 -2.11
N LEU A 72 2.27 -1.52 -2.29
CA LEU A 72 3.70 -1.21 -2.24
C LEU A 72 4.18 -0.57 -3.54
N ALA A 73 3.68 -1.02 -4.69
CA ALA A 73 3.94 -0.38 -5.98
C ALA A 73 3.46 1.08 -6.01
N ALA A 74 2.32 1.37 -5.38
CA ALA A 74 1.80 2.73 -5.18
C ALA A 74 2.80 3.68 -4.51
N LEU A 75 3.61 3.16 -3.60
CA LEU A 75 4.63 3.89 -2.87
C LEU A 75 5.97 3.98 -3.63
N GLY A 76 6.05 3.41 -4.84
CA GLY A 76 7.27 3.34 -5.64
C GLY A 76 8.19 2.18 -5.26
N CYS A 77 7.71 1.18 -4.51
CA CYS A 77 8.51 -0.01 -4.23
C CYS A 77 8.72 -0.83 -5.51
N ALA A 78 9.93 -1.34 -5.70
CA ALA A 78 10.21 -2.26 -6.79
C ALA A 78 9.46 -3.59 -6.58
N VAL A 79 8.83 -4.09 -7.64
CA VAL A 79 8.09 -5.36 -7.64
C VAL A 79 8.61 -6.24 -8.76
N ARG A 80 8.89 -7.51 -8.46
CA ARG A 80 9.40 -8.52 -9.38
C ARG A 80 8.61 -9.82 -9.21
N ASP A 81 8.15 -10.39 -10.31
CA ASP A 81 7.39 -11.64 -10.31
C ASP A 81 6.16 -11.62 -9.37
N GLY A 82 5.53 -10.45 -9.23
CA GLY A 82 4.38 -10.23 -8.33
C GLY A 82 4.75 -10.09 -6.84
N ARG A 83 6.03 -9.98 -6.51
CA ARG A 83 6.55 -9.87 -5.14
C ARG A 83 7.37 -8.60 -4.98
N VAL A 84 7.30 -7.97 -3.82
CA VAL A 84 8.10 -6.79 -3.55
C VAL A 84 9.55 -7.16 -3.31
N VAL A 85 10.44 -6.39 -3.92
CA VAL A 85 11.88 -6.52 -3.73
C VAL A 85 12.21 -5.87 -2.39
N ALA A 86 12.60 -6.70 -1.42
CA ALA A 86 13.02 -6.29 -0.10
C ALA A 86 14.31 -7.02 0.30
N ASP A 87 15.11 -6.40 1.18
CA ASP A 87 16.33 -7.01 1.72
C ASP A 87 16.01 -8.11 2.77
N ALA A 88 17.05 -8.68 3.38
CA ALA A 88 16.92 -9.73 4.40
C ALA A 88 16.20 -9.24 5.66
N GLU A 89 16.24 -7.93 5.93
CA GLU A 89 15.50 -7.27 7.00
C GLU A 89 14.12 -6.78 6.55
N GLY A 90 13.67 -7.12 5.34
CA GLY A 90 12.37 -6.72 4.82
C GLY A 90 12.26 -5.26 4.43
N ARG A 91 13.37 -4.51 4.29
CA ARG A 91 13.34 -3.10 3.85
C ARG A 91 13.19 -3.05 2.34
N THR A 92 12.32 -2.16 1.87
CA THR A 92 12.19 -1.87 0.44
C THR A 92 13.18 -0.79 0.01
N GLY A 93 13.21 -0.45 -1.28
CA GLY A 93 13.94 0.72 -1.78
C GLY A 93 13.33 2.06 -1.34
N VAL A 94 12.14 2.08 -0.73
CA VAL A 94 11.44 3.30 -0.30
C VAL A 94 11.67 3.51 1.21
N PRO A 95 12.24 4.67 1.62
CA PRO A 95 12.47 4.96 3.03
C PRO A 95 11.20 4.86 3.89
N GLY A 96 11.32 4.20 5.04
CA GLY A 96 10.19 4.01 5.96
C GLY A 96 9.18 2.95 5.52
N VAL A 97 9.40 2.25 4.39
CA VAL A 97 8.50 1.20 3.91
C VAL A 97 9.22 -0.16 3.93
N SER A 98 8.61 -1.11 4.64
CA SER A 98 9.08 -2.49 4.76
C SER A 98 7.98 -3.46 4.34
N ALA A 99 8.38 -4.66 3.91
CA ALA A 99 7.51 -5.74 3.49
C ALA A 99 7.93 -7.06 4.14
N ALA A 100 6.95 -7.88 4.52
CA ALA A 100 7.20 -9.21 5.08
C ALA A 100 6.07 -10.19 4.73
N GLY A 101 6.34 -11.49 4.82
CA GLY A 101 5.34 -12.51 4.51
C GLY A 101 5.25 -12.81 3.02
N CYS A 102 4.06 -13.19 2.54
CA CYS A 102 3.88 -13.66 1.17
C CYS A 102 4.25 -12.60 0.12
N VAL A 103 3.98 -11.33 0.40
CA VAL A 103 4.32 -10.19 -0.46
C VAL A 103 5.84 -10.01 -0.62
N ALA A 104 6.62 -10.45 0.37
CA ALA A 104 8.09 -10.53 0.36
C ALA A 104 8.60 -11.96 0.05
N GLY A 105 7.71 -12.86 -0.38
CA GLY A 105 8.05 -14.18 -0.89
C GLY A 105 8.06 -15.35 0.11
N ALA A 106 7.62 -15.16 1.35
CA ALA A 106 7.44 -16.28 2.28
C ALA A 106 6.40 -17.28 1.77
N THR A 107 6.73 -18.57 1.83
CA THR A 107 5.85 -19.67 1.43
C THR A 107 5.24 -20.43 2.61
N THR A 108 5.70 -20.16 3.83
CA THR A 108 5.19 -20.78 5.06
C THR A 108 4.90 -19.73 6.14
N PRO A 109 3.97 -19.99 7.07
CA PRO A 109 3.69 -19.11 8.20
C PRO A 109 4.94 -18.78 9.04
N GLU A 110 5.78 -19.76 9.33
CA GLU A 110 6.97 -19.59 10.17
C GLU A 110 8.01 -18.69 9.48
N THR A 111 8.13 -18.81 8.16
CA THR A 111 9.01 -17.93 7.38
C THR A 111 8.46 -16.51 7.35
N ALA A 112 7.14 -16.36 7.22
CA ALA A 112 6.46 -15.08 7.25
C ALA A 112 6.62 -14.38 8.62
N GLU A 113 6.50 -15.11 9.72
CA GLU A 113 6.71 -14.61 11.08
C GLU A 113 8.16 -14.16 11.30
N ARG A 114 9.15 -14.99 10.91
CA ARG A 114 10.57 -14.63 11.03
C ARG A 114 10.91 -13.35 10.26
N GLN A 115 10.43 -13.24 9.02
CA GLN A 115 10.61 -12.02 8.21
C GLN A 115 9.97 -10.80 8.88
N ALA A 116 8.74 -10.95 9.37
CA ALA A 116 8.03 -9.84 10.00
C ALA A 116 8.70 -9.35 11.29
N ILE A 117 9.26 -10.26 12.10
CA ILE A 117 10.04 -9.90 13.29
C ILE A 117 11.32 -9.15 12.90
N ALA A 118 12.02 -9.61 11.86
CA ALA A 118 13.23 -8.95 11.36
C ALA A 118 12.92 -7.52 10.88
N ALA A 119 11.86 -7.36 10.07
CA ALA A 119 11.41 -6.07 9.57
C ALA A 119 10.95 -5.13 10.68
N ALA A 120 10.17 -5.63 11.63
CA ALA A 120 9.72 -4.87 12.78
C ALA A 120 10.91 -4.35 13.63
N ARG A 121 11.92 -5.18 13.87
CA ARG A 121 13.14 -4.78 14.58
C ARG A 121 13.95 -3.74 13.81
N ALA A 122 14.08 -3.91 12.49
CA ALA A 122 14.77 -2.94 11.65
C ALA A 122 14.09 -1.56 11.65
N LEU A 123 12.75 -1.54 11.61
CA LEU A 123 11.98 -0.30 11.73
C LEU A 123 12.17 0.35 13.11
N ALA A 124 12.11 -0.42 14.19
CA ALA A 124 12.32 0.09 15.55
C ALA A 124 13.72 0.68 15.77
N ALA A 125 14.74 0.15 15.08
CA ALA A 125 16.10 0.65 15.15
C ALA A 125 16.31 1.98 14.41
N GLY A 126 15.32 2.46 13.63
CA GLY A 126 15.39 3.76 12.96
C GLY A 126 16.46 3.84 11.86
N SER A 127 16.92 2.70 11.33
CA SER A 127 17.98 2.67 10.33
C SER A 127 17.49 3.34 9.03
N THR A 128 18.13 4.45 8.68
CA THR A 128 17.83 5.26 7.51
C THR A 128 18.72 4.84 6.35
N GLY A 129 18.12 4.20 5.35
CA GLY A 129 18.72 4.02 4.03
C GLY A 129 18.78 2.56 3.60
N PRO A 130 17.90 2.12 2.69
CA PRO A 130 18.26 1.00 1.82
C PRO A 130 19.42 1.46 0.92
N GLU A 131 20.43 0.59 0.71
CA GLU A 131 21.19 0.72 -0.53
C GLU A 131 20.22 0.57 -1.70
N PRO A 132 20.37 1.34 -2.79
CA PRO A 132 19.48 1.21 -3.93
C PRO A 132 19.49 -0.23 -4.42
N LEU A 133 18.38 -0.93 -4.21
CA LEU A 133 18.16 -2.27 -4.72
C LEU A 133 18.09 -2.17 -6.25
N VAL A 134 19.24 -2.36 -6.90
CA VAL A 134 19.35 -2.31 -8.36
C VAL A 134 18.48 -3.40 -8.93
N THR A 135 17.41 -3.00 -9.60
CA THR A 135 16.53 -3.91 -10.30
C THR A 135 17.08 -4.11 -11.71
N PRO A 136 17.52 -5.33 -12.10
CA PRO A 136 17.83 -5.60 -13.50
C PRO A 136 16.53 -5.47 -14.33
N PRO A 137 16.60 -5.00 -15.60
CA PRO A 137 15.41 -4.83 -16.42
C PRO A 137 14.68 -6.16 -16.60
N ALA A 138 13.37 -6.16 -16.35
CA ALA A 138 12.52 -7.32 -16.57
C ALA A 138 12.27 -7.48 -18.08
N GLU A 139 12.68 -8.61 -18.66
CA GLU A 139 12.23 -9.01 -19.99
C GLU A 139 10.78 -9.47 -19.89
N SER A 140 9.84 -8.63 -20.35
CA SER A 140 8.44 -9.02 -20.48
C SER A 140 7.87 -8.49 -21.79
N ALA A 141 7.09 -9.34 -22.46
CA ALA A 141 6.31 -8.96 -23.64
C ALA A 141 5.40 -7.77 -23.30
N ALA A 142 5.24 -6.84 -24.25
CA ALA A 142 4.46 -5.62 -24.05
C ALA A 142 3.01 -5.97 -23.68
N PRO A 143 2.54 -5.63 -22.46
CA PRO A 143 1.19 -5.94 -22.06
C PRO A 143 0.20 -5.05 -22.85
N LEU A 144 -0.98 -5.61 -23.18
CA LEU A 144 -2.05 -4.84 -23.81
C LEU A 144 -2.73 -3.97 -22.74
N ARG A 145 -3.01 -2.71 -23.06
CA ARG A 145 -3.74 -1.80 -22.15
C ARG A 145 -5.17 -2.31 -21.95
N LEU A 146 -5.58 -2.50 -20.70
CA LEU A 146 -6.96 -2.79 -20.33
C LEU A 146 -7.79 -1.50 -20.37
N ASP A 147 -9.05 -1.62 -20.76
CA ASP A 147 -10.01 -0.54 -20.54
C ASP A 147 -10.30 -0.37 -19.03
N PRO A 148 -10.83 0.80 -18.60
CA PRO A 148 -11.06 1.07 -17.18
C PRO A 148 -11.99 0.06 -16.47
N VAL A 149 -12.97 -0.50 -17.17
CA VAL A 149 -13.94 -1.46 -16.61
C VAL A 149 -13.27 -2.81 -16.40
N ALA A 150 -12.47 -3.27 -17.38
CA ALA A 150 -11.68 -4.48 -17.27
C ALA A 150 -10.62 -4.38 -16.16
N LEU A 151 -9.99 -3.21 -15.99
CA LEU A 151 -9.06 -2.97 -14.88
C LEU A 151 -9.78 -2.99 -13.52
N ALA A 152 -10.95 -2.36 -13.40
CA ALA A 152 -11.75 -2.42 -12.17
C ALA A 152 -12.15 -3.86 -11.82
N ALA A 153 -12.64 -4.63 -12.81
CA ALA A 153 -13.01 -6.03 -12.62
C ALA A 153 -11.81 -6.91 -12.21
N LEU A 154 -10.61 -6.62 -12.72
CA LEU A 154 -9.37 -7.27 -12.27
C LEU A 154 -9.09 -6.98 -10.79
N LEU A 155 -9.26 -5.73 -10.35
CA LEU A 155 -8.95 -5.30 -8.98
C LEU A 155 -9.98 -5.78 -7.93
N GLU A 156 -11.20 -6.10 -8.35
CA GLU A 156 -12.21 -6.80 -7.53
C GLU A 156 -11.85 -8.26 -7.24
N GLN A 157 -11.00 -8.88 -8.06
CA GLN A 157 -10.61 -10.27 -7.84
C GLN A 157 -9.83 -10.40 -6.51
N PRO A 158 -9.97 -11.55 -5.81
CA PRO A 158 -9.13 -11.87 -4.67
C PRO A 158 -7.64 -11.68 -5.00
N ALA A 159 -6.88 -11.19 -4.02
CA ALA A 159 -5.44 -11.05 -4.19
C ALA A 159 -4.80 -12.38 -4.61
N GLY A 160 -3.86 -12.28 -5.54
CA GLY A 160 -3.24 -13.45 -6.15
C GLY A 160 -2.21 -13.06 -7.21
N SER A 161 -1.19 -13.90 -7.35
CA SER A 161 -0.01 -13.61 -8.19
C SER A 161 -0.33 -13.26 -9.66
N GLU A 162 -1.38 -13.84 -10.24
CA GLU A 162 -1.79 -13.55 -11.63
C GLU A 162 -2.48 -12.19 -11.75
N ARG A 163 -3.42 -11.90 -10.84
CA ARG A 163 -4.07 -10.59 -10.73
C ARG A 163 -3.03 -9.49 -10.59
N ASP A 164 -2.10 -9.67 -9.66
CA ASP A 164 -1.09 -8.67 -9.30
C ASP A 164 -0.12 -8.41 -10.45
N ARG A 165 0.35 -9.47 -11.11
CA ARG A 165 1.19 -9.33 -12.29
C ARG A 165 0.48 -8.53 -13.39
N THR A 166 -0.79 -8.79 -13.62
CA THR A 166 -1.59 -8.10 -14.64
C THR A 166 -1.81 -6.63 -14.26
N ALA A 167 -2.13 -6.33 -13.00
CA ALA A 167 -2.32 -4.97 -12.52
C ALA A 167 -1.02 -4.15 -12.52
N LEU A 168 0.12 -4.75 -12.16
CA LEU A 168 1.44 -4.13 -12.26
C LEU A 168 1.83 -3.83 -13.72
N ALA A 169 1.51 -4.76 -14.63
CA ALA A 169 1.70 -4.54 -16.05
C ALA A 169 0.88 -3.34 -16.56
N GLN A 170 -0.35 -3.16 -16.08
CA GLN A 170 -1.15 -1.96 -16.39
C GLN A 170 -0.54 -0.69 -15.80
N HIS A 171 -0.01 -0.73 -14.58
CA HIS A 171 0.67 0.43 -13.99
C HIS A 171 1.88 0.88 -14.82
N ALA A 172 2.69 -0.07 -15.31
CA ALA A 172 3.82 0.23 -16.20
C ALA A 172 3.40 0.92 -17.52
N ILE A 173 2.20 0.63 -18.03
CA ILE A 173 1.64 1.25 -19.24
C ILE A 173 1.04 2.64 -18.94
N LEU A 174 0.28 2.75 -17.84
CA LEU A 174 -0.52 3.93 -17.50
C LEU A 174 0.33 5.04 -16.84
N GLY A 175 1.54 4.74 -16.38
CA GLY A 175 2.39 5.68 -15.68
C GLY A 175 1.91 5.95 -14.25
N ALA A 176 1.97 7.20 -13.79
CA ALA A 176 1.67 7.60 -12.41
C ALA A 176 0.21 7.38 -11.95
N VAL A 177 -0.65 6.76 -12.78
CA VAL A 177 -1.94 6.25 -12.31
C VAL A 177 -1.69 5.00 -11.49
N VAL A 178 -1.84 5.15 -10.19
CA VAL A 178 -1.64 4.07 -9.23
C VAL A 178 -2.93 3.25 -9.12
N PRO A 179 -2.88 1.92 -9.29
CA PRO A 179 -4.06 1.09 -9.08
C PRO A 179 -4.47 1.12 -7.61
N ALA A 180 -5.58 1.78 -7.32
CA ALA A 180 -6.30 1.64 -6.05
C ALA A 180 -7.34 0.53 -6.20
N ARG A 181 -7.67 -0.18 -5.13
CA ARG A 181 -8.78 -1.15 -5.18
C ARG A 181 -10.10 -0.41 -5.43
N PRO A 182 -11.22 -1.08 -5.64
CA PRO A 182 -12.51 -0.41 -5.55
C PRO A 182 -12.83 -0.11 -4.07
N VAL A 183 -13.42 1.06 -3.80
CA VAL A 183 -13.98 1.41 -2.48
C VAL A 183 -15.44 0.96 -2.48
N SER A 184 -15.96 0.43 -1.37
CA SER A 184 -17.39 0.13 -1.29
C SER A 184 -18.26 1.38 -1.48
N LEU A 185 -19.44 1.20 -2.09
CA LEU A 185 -20.42 2.28 -2.25
C LEU A 185 -20.82 2.93 -0.91
N ALA A 186 -20.87 2.14 0.17
CA ALA A 186 -21.17 2.65 1.51
C ALA A 186 -20.09 3.65 1.96
N ALA A 187 -18.82 3.30 1.74
CA ALA A 187 -17.71 4.16 2.14
C ALA A 187 -17.55 5.39 1.21
N LEU A 188 -17.95 5.28 -0.06
CA LEU A 188 -18.09 6.44 -0.95
C LEU A 188 -19.21 7.40 -0.49
N ALA A 189 -20.36 6.87 -0.06
CA ALA A 189 -21.48 7.69 0.41
C ALA A 189 -21.11 8.51 1.65
N ASP A 190 -20.32 7.94 2.56
CA ASP A 190 -19.80 8.66 3.74
C ASP A 190 -18.80 9.76 3.34
N LEU A 191 -17.92 9.50 2.35
CA LEU A 191 -17.00 10.52 1.82
C LEU A 191 -17.79 11.73 1.27
N VAL A 192 -18.87 11.49 0.53
CA VAL A 192 -19.74 12.55 -0.02
C VAL A 192 -20.36 13.40 1.09
N ALA A 193 -20.70 12.82 2.24
CA ALA A 193 -21.24 13.57 3.38
C ALA A 193 -20.22 14.55 4.01
N THR A 194 -18.93 14.36 3.74
CA THR A 194 -17.83 15.20 4.24
C THR A 194 -17.20 16.09 3.16
N MET A 195 -17.67 16.00 1.91
CA MET A 195 -17.17 16.85 0.84
C MET A 195 -17.51 18.33 1.11
N PRO A 196 -16.61 19.27 0.75
CA PRO A 196 -16.94 20.68 0.78
C PRO A 196 -18.17 20.94 -0.09
N GLU A 197 -18.98 21.92 0.33
CA GLU A 197 -20.14 22.36 -0.45
C GLU A 197 -19.70 22.68 -1.89
N ALA A 198 -20.48 22.24 -2.87
CA ALA A 198 -20.15 22.43 -4.28
C ALA A 198 -19.94 23.93 -4.53
N VAL A 199 -18.76 24.29 -5.07
CA VAL A 199 -18.50 25.67 -5.47
C VAL A 199 -19.57 26.05 -6.49
N PRO A 200 -20.31 27.15 -6.27
CA PRO A 200 -21.34 27.56 -7.21
C PRO A 200 -20.72 27.71 -8.60
N PRO A 201 -21.46 27.33 -9.67
CA PRO A 201 -20.96 27.46 -11.03
C PRO A 201 -20.52 28.90 -11.24
N GLN A 202 -19.26 29.08 -11.64
CA GLN A 202 -18.72 30.40 -11.97
C GLN A 202 -19.53 30.93 -13.15
N ALA A 203 -20.42 31.88 -12.89
CA ALA A 203 -21.06 32.64 -13.95
C ALA A 203 -19.97 33.53 -14.55
N ASP A 204 -19.45 33.14 -15.71
CA ASP A 204 -18.67 34.06 -16.52
C ASP A 204 -19.59 35.24 -16.84
N ALA A 205 -19.37 36.35 -16.13
CA ALA A 205 -20.00 37.62 -16.41
C ALA A 205 -19.45 38.07 -17.77
N GLY A 206 -20.11 37.62 -18.83
CA GLY A 206 -19.87 38.06 -20.20
C GLY A 206 -20.11 39.56 -20.29
N VAL A 207 -19.08 40.34 -20.02
CA VAL A 207 -18.94 41.71 -20.50
C VAL A 207 -18.10 41.62 -21.76
N LEU A 208 -18.72 41.15 -22.85
CA LEU A 208 -18.29 41.55 -24.18
C LEU A 208 -18.98 42.88 -24.45
N ALA A 209 -18.27 43.96 -24.12
CA ALA A 209 -18.56 45.30 -24.61
C ALA A 209 -18.00 45.47 -26.03
#